data_AF-A0A871BLM2-F1
#
_entry.id   AF-A0A871BLM2-F1
#
_cell.length_a   1.000
_cell.length_b   1.000
_cell.length_c   1.000
_cell.angle_alpha   90.00
_cell.angle_beta   90.00
_cell.angle_gamma   90.00
#
_symmetry.space_group_name_H-M   'P 1'
#
loop_
_entity.id
_entity.type
_entity.pdbx_description
1 polymer ?
#
loop_
_entity_poly.entity_id
_entity_poly.type
_entity_poly.pdbx_seq_one_letter_code
_entity_poly.pdbx_strand_id
1 'polypeptide(L)'
;MSLSELISGVAASERTLTVFNPTPGVVERLAEHFADRNVSVESASSDEGPSNYAVLGTGDKFHTAVSVDDLLTRPEDVEPGFERDSYAPILDHLDETLFTSYDRRKMLNATREIEDRAWRVGAGELHSGFQSGGNLRPQLETYRRLGDRDDLSVHAYIYPNGEVPQADQFQLHLARSDEIRRSWFVAYDGNGVGDYKCALVAEEPEPGFGFTGFWTYDPSTVDYIVNHLVSSYSIIESDGSGDVGLRRQMTVRPKFSR
;
A
#
# COMPACT_ATOMS: atom_id res chain seq x y z
N MET A 1 -11.95 6.08 -8.10
CA MET A 1 -11.49 6.69 -6.83
C MET A 1 -9.96 6.64 -6.85
N SER A 2 -9.26 7.67 -6.39
CA SER A 2 -7.79 7.77 -6.42
C SER A 2 -7.15 7.18 -5.16
N LEU A 3 -5.82 7.04 -5.14
CA LEU A 3 -5.02 6.70 -3.97
C LEU A 3 -5.19 7.74 -2.85
N SER A 4 -5.25 9.04 -3.19
CA SER A 4 -5.52 10.10 -2.21
C SER A 4 -6.91 9.97 -1.56
N GLU A 5 -7.92 9.65 -2.37
CA GLU A 5 -9.26 9.38 -1.87
C GLU A 5 -9.30 8.11 -1.01
N LEU A 6 -8.53 7.07 -1.37
CA LEU A 6 -8.38 5.86 -0.57
C LEU A 6 -7.71 6.14 0.78
N ILE A 7 -6.60 6.89 0.80
CA ILE A 7 -5.93 7.32 2.05
C ILE A 7 -6.92 8.08 2.93
N SER A 8 -7.70 9.00 2.35
CA SER A 8 -8.72 9.76 3.09
C SER A 8 -9.85 8.87 3.60
N GLY A 9 -10.27 7.86 2.82
CA GLY A 9 -11.29 6.88 3.19
C GLY A 9 -10.86 5.98 4.36
N VAL A 10 -9.63 5.46 4.31
CA VAL A 10 -9.04 4.70 5.43
C VAL A 10 -8.89 5.63 6.64
N ALA A 11 -8.45 6.87 6.44
CA ALA A 11 -8.33 7.87 7.51
C ALA A 11 -9.65 8.14 8.24
N ALA A 12 -10.75 8.21 7.49
CA ALA A 12 -12.08 8.41 8.04
C ALA A 12 -12.70 7.13 8.65
N SER A 13 -12.14 5.95 8.35
CA SER A 13 -12.62 4.65 8.82
C SER A 13 -11.92 4.20 10.11
N GLU A 14 -11.52 5.15 10.97
CA GLU A 14 -10.99 4.86 12.30
C GLU A 14 -11.97 3.97 13.07
N ARG A 15 -11.42 2.93 13.71
CA ARG A 15 -12.18 2.01 14.54
C ARG A 15 -12.06 2.41 16.00
N THR A 16 -13.09 2.15 16.77
CA THR A 16 -13.10 2.42 18.20
C THR A 16 -13.13 1.10 18.96
N LEU A 17 -12.16 0.94 19.87
CA LEU A 17 -12.09 -0.16 20.82
C LEU A 17 -12.59 0.35 22.18
N THR A 18 -13.85 0.06 22.49
CA THR A 18 -14.50 0.46 23.74
C THR A 18 -14.29 -0.64 24.79
N VAL A 19 -13.56 -0.32 25.86
CA VAL A 19 -13.29 -1.23 26.98
C VAL A 19 -14.33 -1.03 28.07
N PHE A 20 -15.13 -2.04 28.34
CA PHE A 20 -16.20 -2.00 29.33
C PHE A 20 -15.70 -2.47 30.70
N ASN A 21 -16.03 -1.68 31.72
CA ASN A 21 -15.66 -1.94 33.11
C ASN A 21 -14.16 -2.28 33.25
N PRO A 22 -13.24 -1.41 32.75
CA PRO A 22 -11.82 -1.72 32.65
C PRO A 22 -11.16 -1.82 34.02
N THR A 23 -10.19 -2.72 34.15
CA THR A 23 -9.26 -2.67 35.29
C THR A 23 -8.32 -1.47 35.15
N PRO A 24 -7.80 -0.89 36.26
CA PRO A 24 -6.94 0.29 36.19
C PRO A 24 -5.73 0.10 35.26
N GLY A 25 -5.48 1.07 34.39
CA GLY A 25 -4.32 1.09 33.48
C GLY A 25 -4.47 0.26 32.20
N VAL A 26 -5.61 -0.43 31.98
CA VAL A 26 -5.83 -1.25 30.77
C VAL A 26 -5.96 -0.40 29.52
N VAL A 27 -6.70 0.69 29.61
CA VAL A 27 -7.01 1.56 28.46
C VAL A 27 -5.71 2.15 27.90
N GLU A 28 -4.83 2.61 28.77
CA GLU A 28 -3.52 3.15 28.40
C GLU A 28 -2.64 2.10 27.73
N ARG A 29 -2.60 0.88 28.26
CA ARG A 29 -1.82 -0.22 27.65
C ARG A 29 -2.37 -0.62 26.28
N LEU A 30 -3.69 -0.68 26.13
CA LEU A 30 -4.31 -0.99 24.83
C LEU A 30 -4.10 0.15 23.84
N ALA A 31 -4.18 1.41 24.28
CA ALA A 31 -3.88 2.57 23.44
C ALA A 31 -2.42 2.56 22.96
N GLU A 32 -1.47 2.17 23.83
CA GLU A 32 -0.07 1.96 23.44
C GLU A 32 0.08 0.78 22.46
N HIS A 33 -0.60 -0.34 22.72
CA HIS A 33 -0.54 -1.55 21.89
C HIS A 33 -1.09 -1.31 20.47
N PHE A 34 -2.14 -0.51 20.34
CA PHE A 34 -2.76 -0.16 19.06
C PHE A 34 -2.31 1.20 18.51
N ALA A 35 -1.26 1.82 19.06
CA ALA A 35 -0.81 3.14 18.65
C ALA A 35 -0.36 3.21 17.18
N ASP A 36 0.14 2.09 16.64
CA ASP A 36 0.50 1.96 15.22
C ASP A 36 -0.70 1.47 14.37
N ARG A 37 -1.93 1.43 14.89
CA ARG A 37 -3.14 1.02 14.14
C ARG A 37 -4.12 2.19 14.06
N ASN A 38 -5.04 2.11 13.11
CA ASN A 38 -6.12 3.09 12.98
C ASN A 38 -7.25 2.86 14.00
N VAL A 39 -6.90 2.90 15.30
CA VAL A 39 -7.80 2.55 16.39
C VAL A 39 -7.73 3.57 17.52
N SER A 40 -8.87 4.12 17.89
CA SER A 40 -9.05 4.86 19.14
C SER A 40 -9.49 3.92 20.26
N VAL A 41 -8.92 4.05 21.45
CA VAL A 41 -9.27 3.22 22.62
C VAL A 41 -9.94 4.10 23.67
N GLU A 42 -11.11 3.69 24.14
CA GLU A 42 -11.91 4.41 25.14
C GLU A 42 -12.48 3.47 26.21
N SER A 43 -12.96 4.03 27.32
CA SER A 43 -13.60 3.27 28.39
C SER A 43 -15.09 3.56 28.49
N ALA A 44 -15.89 2.52 28.72
CA ALA A 44 -17.29 2.63 29.09
C ALA A 44 -17.58 1.84 30.36
N SER A 45 -18.70 2.14 31.02
CA SER A 45 -19.25 1.35 32.11
C SER A 45 -20.58 0.75 31.69
N SER A 46 -20.82 -0.49 32.08
CA SER A 46 -22.08 -1.19 31.82
C SER A 46 -22.53 -1.92 33.07
N ASP A 47 -23.81 -1.77 33.42
CA ASP A 47 -24.45 -2.50 34.52
C ASP A 47 -24.70 -3.98 34.15
N GLU A 48 -24.59 -4.32 32.87
CA GLU A 48 -24.73 -5.67 32.32
C GLU A 48 -23.43 -6.15 31.65
N GLY A 49 -23.10 -7.42 31.83
CA GLY A 49 -21.94 -8.08 31.19
C GLY A 49 -20.72 -8.27 32.09
N PRO A 50 -19.67 -8.93 31.59
CA PRO A 50 -18.45 -9.17 32.35
C PRO A 50 -17.66 -7.87 32.59
N SER A 51 -16.72 -7.90 33.53
CA SER A 51 -15.69 -6.85 33.63
C SER A 51 -14.57 -7.10 32.62
N ASN A 52 -13.88 -6.05 32.20
CA ASN A 52 -12.63 -6.14 31.43
C ASN A 52 -12.77 -6.84 30.06
N TYR A 53 -13.80 -6.48 29.30
CA TYR A 53 -13.96 -6.89 27.91
C TYR A 53 -13.92 -5.67 26.98
N ALA A 54 -13.50 -5.90 25.73
CA ALA A 54 -13.38 -4.86 24.72
C ALA A 54 -14.31 -5.15 23.54
N VAL A 55 -14.94 -4.10 23.02
CA VAL A 55 -15.80 -4.14 21.84
C VAL A 55 -15.16 -3.31 20.75
N LEU A 56 -14.97 -3.89 19.57
CA LEU A 56 -14.48 -3.18 18.40
C LEU A 56 -15.67 -2.76 17.52
N GLY A 57 -15.72 -1.48 17.17
CA GLY A 57 -16.77 -0.91 16.32
C GLY A 57 -16.26 0.21 15.39
N THR A 58 -17.15 0.64 14.50
CA THR A 58 -16.97 1.86 13.68
C THR A 58 -18.29 2.62 13.70
N GLY A 59 -18.32 3.80 14.35
CA GLY A 59 -19.59 4.48 14.63
C GLY A 59 -20.55 3.57 15.39
N ASP A 60 -21.78 3.41 14.88
CA ASP A 60 -22.79 2.53 15.49
C ASP A 60 -22.66 1.04 15.10
N LYS A 61 -21.69 0.68 14.26
CA LYS A 61 -21.52 -0.70 13.78
C LYS A 61 -20.63 -1.50 14.73
N PHE A 62 -21.19 -2.59 15.27
CA PHE A 62 -20.46 -3.63 15.98
C PHE A 62 -19.70 -4.54 15.00
N HIS A 63 -18.42 -4.81 15.27
CA HIS A 63 -17.64 -5.82 14.53
C HIS A 63 -17.42 -7.07 15.37
N THR A 64 -16.84 -6.93 16.56
CA THR A 64 -16.54 -8.07 17.46
C THR A 64 -16.37 -7.64 18.91
N ALA A 65 -16.39 -8.61 19.83
CA ALA A 65 -16.10 -8.44 21.25
C ALA A 65 -15.16 -9.54 21.74
N VAL A 66 -14.17 -9.18 22.56
CA VAL A 66 -13.19 -10.12 23.12
C VAL A 66 -12.83 -9.75 24.56
N SER A 67 -12.17 -10.66 25.28
CA SER A 67 -11.58 -10.32 26.57
C SER A 67 -10.33 -9.45 26.39
N VAL A 68 -10.09 -8.52 27.31
CA VAL A 68 -8.87 -7.69 27.28
C VAL A 68 -7.61 -8.53 27.43
N ASP A 69 -7.69 -9.65 28.16
CA ASP A 69 -6.55 -10.54 28.39
C ASP A 69 -6.10 -11.20 27.07
N ASP A 70 -7.05 -11.55 26.19
CA ASP A 70 -6.75 -12.04 24.84
C ASP A 70 -6.07 -10.96 23.99
N LEU A 71 -6.42 -9.68 24.18
CA LEU A 71 -5.88 -8.57 23.39
C LEU A 71 -4.43 -8.21 23.70
N LEU A 72 -4.01 -8.43 24.95
CA LEU A 72 -2.65 -8.10 25.41
C LEU A 72 -1.68 -9.29 25.28
N THR A 73 -2.18 -10.44 24.82
CA THR A 73 -1.34 -11.61 24.56
C THR A 73 -0.49 -11.36 23.31
N ARG A 74 0.83 -11.42 23.44
CA ARG A 74 1.73 -11.15 22.31
C ARG A 74 1.73 -12.34 21.35
N PRO A 75 1.78 -12.11 20.02
CA PRO A 75 1.88 -13.20 19.04
C PRO A 75 3.10 -14.10 19.22
N GLU A 76 4.17 -13.59 19.83
CA GLU A 76 5.44 -14.27 20.12
C GLU A 76 5.38 -15.19 21.36
N ASP A 77 4.36 -15.05 22.21
CA ASP A 77 4.11 -15.90 23.38
C ASP A 77 3.15 -17.06 23.06
N VAL A 78 2.71 -17.17 21.81
CA VAL A 78 1.79 -18.20 21.33
C VAL A 78 2.59 -19.36 20.73
N GLU A 79 2.53 -20.54 21.34
CA GLU A 79 3.11 -21.76 20.76
C GLU A 79 2.49 -22.02 19.37
N PRO A 80 3.29 -22.39 18.34
CA PRO A 80 2.76 -22.69 17.02
C PRO A 80 1.83 -23.92 17.10
N GLY A 81 0.52 -23.67 17.17
CA GLY A 81 -0.52 -24.69 17.20
C GLY A 81 -1.61 -24.54 18.26
N PHE A 82 -1.54 -23.57 19.18
CA PHE A 82 -2.60 -23.33 20.16
C PHE A 82 -3.06 -21.87 20.19
N GLU A 83 -4.36 -21.67 19.95
CA GLU A 83 -5.14 -20.43 20.17
C GLU A 83 -4.75 -19.18 19.37
N ARG A 84 -4.62 -19.32 18.05
CA ARG A 84 -4.74 -18.18 17.12
C ARG A 84 -6.17 -17.60 17.08
N ASP A 85 -7.16 -18.34 17.59
CA ASP A 85 -8.60 -18.07 17.42
C ASP A 85 -9.16 -16.94 18.30
N SER A 86 -8.53 -16.59 19.42
CA SER A 86 -9.05 -15.56 20.35
C SER A 86 -8.65 -14.14 19.93
N TYR A 87 -7.47 -14.00 19.31
CA TYR A 87 -6.88 -12.73 18.89
C TYR A 87 -7.17 -12.38 17.42
N ALA A 88 -7.34 -13.40 16.57
CA ALA A 88 -7.63 -13.24 15.14
C ALA A 88 -8.87 -12.38 14.84
N PRO A 89 -10.02 -12.49 15.55
CA PRO A 89 -11.24 -11.79 15.15
C PRO A 89 -11.10 -10.26 15.19
N ILE A 90 -10.24 -9.72 16.04
CA ILE A 90 -9.94 -8.29 16.04
C ILE A 90 -8.90 -7.95 14.99
N LEU A 91 -7.85 -8.76 14.83
CA LEU A 91 -6.84 -8.52 13.81
C LEU A 91 -7.40 -8.53 12.39
N ASP A 92 -8.32 -9.45 12.09
CA ASP A 92 -9.08 -9.54 10.83
C ASP A 92 -9.88 -8.26 10.52
N HIS A 93 -10.06 -7.40 11.53
CA HIS A 93 -10.70 -6.10 11.38
C HIS A 93 -9.72 -4.93 11.48
N LEU A 94 -8.48 -5.15 11.92
CA LEU A 94 -7.46 -4.13 12.16
C LEU A 94 -6.30 -4.20 11.17
N ASP A 95 -6.50 -4.84 10.02
CA ASP A 95 -5.46 -5.05 9.01
C ASP A 95 -4.85 -3.76 8.44
N GLU A 96 -5.44 -2.59 8.75
CA GLU A 96 -5.00 -1.26 8.33
C GLU A 96 -4.29 -0.48 9.44
N THR A 97 -3.11 0.04 9.11
CA THR A 97 -2.25 0.89 9.93
C THR A 97 -2.18 2.28 9.30
N LEU A 98 -2.83 3.27 9.91
CA LEU A 98 -2.69 4.66 9.50
C LEU A 98 -1.41 5.28 10.01
N PHE A 99 -0.88 6.23 9.25
CA PHE A 99 0.13 7.12 9.76
C PHE A 99 0.04 8.53 9.17
N THR A 100 0.39 9.50 10.02
CA THR A 100 0.54 10.91 9.64
C THR A 100 1.99 11.31 9.89
N SER A 101 2.67 11.87 8.88
CA SER A 101 4.09 12.24 8.95
C SER A 101 5.03 11.08 9.34
N TYR A 102 5.07 10.00 8.54
CA TYR A 102 6.06 8.94 8.78
C TYR A 102 7.50 9.40 8.52
N ASP A 103 8.42 8.97 9.38
CA ASP A 103 9.85 8.96 9.10
C ASP A 103 10.07 8.05 7.87
N ARG A 104 10.68 8.62 6.82
CA ARG A 104 11.01 7.92 5.56
C ARG A 104 11.67 6.56 5.79
N ARG A 105 12.44 6.40 6.88
CA ARG A 105 13.05 5.13 7.29
C ARG A 105 12.00 4.05 7.59
N LYS A 106 10.91 4.38 8.29
CA LYS A 106 9.83 3.42 8.57
C LYS A 106 9.12 3.01 7.29
N MET A 107 8.86 3.93 6.36
CA MET A 107 8.25 3.59 5.05
C MET A 107 9.16 2.67 4.22
N LEU A 108 10.47 2.93 4.24
CA LEU A 108 11.45 2.04 3.60
C LEU A 108 11.47 0.65 4.23
N ASN A 109 11.31 0.54 5.54
CA ASN A 109 11.23 -0.77 6.21
C ASN A 109 9.96 -1.53 5.79
N ALA A 110 8.79 -0.87 5.77
CA ALA A 110 7.55 -1.49 5.30
C ALA A 110 7.64 -1.91 3.82
N THR A 111 8.20 -1.04 2.96
CA THR A 111 8.49 -1.36 1.56
C THR A 111 9.34 -2.62 1.43
N ARG A 112 10.44 -2.71 2.19
CA ARG A 112 11.34 -3.87 2.18
C ARG A 112 10.67 -5.15 2.66
N GLU A 113 9.76 -5.06 3.63
CA GLU A 113 9.02 -6.24 4.07
C GLU A 113 8.10 -6.77 2.96
N ILE A 114 7.38 -5.89 2.27
CA ILE A 114 6.50 -6.26 1.15
C ILE A 114 7.32 -6.86 0.01
N GLU A 115 8.46 -6.24 -0.35
CA GLU A 115 9.39 -6.74 -1.36
C GLU A 115 9.97 -8.12 -0.99
N ASP A 116 10.38 -8.32 0.26
CA ASP A 116 10.89 -9.61 0.76
C ASP A 116 9.79 -10.68 0.73
N ARG A 117 8.54 -10.34 1.06
CA ARG A 117 7.40 -11.26 0.95
C ARG A 117 7.17 -11.68 -0.51
N ALA A 118 7.12 -10.73 -1.43
CA ALA A 118 6.99 -11.00 -2.87
C ALA A 118 8.16 -11.87 -3.39
N TRP A 119 9.38 -11.60 -2.95
CA TRP A 119 10.56 -12.40 -3.30
C TRP A 119 10.48 -13.84 -2.81
N ARG A 120 10.09 -14.04 -1.54
CA ARG A 120 9.97 -15.35 -0.88
C ARG A 120 8.92 -16.22 -1.54
N VAL A 121 7.74 -15.66 -1.85
CA VAL A 121 6.70 -16.37 -2.58
C VAL A 121 7.14 -16.59 -4.03
N GLY A 122 7.72 -15.57 -4.66
CA GLY A 122 8.27 -15.65 -6.01
C GLY A 122 7.23 -15.77 -7.11
N ALA A 123 5.96 -15.48 -6.81
CA ALA A 123 4.85 -15.54 -7.73
C ALA A 123 3.86 -14.39 -7.48
N GLY A 124 3.04 -14.04 -8.47
CA GLY A 124 2.00 -13.00 -8.38
C GLY A 124 2.43 -11.67 -9.02
N GLU A 125 1.93 -10.56 -8.49
CA GLU A 125 2.13 -9.21 -9.02
C GLU A 125 2.61 -8.26 -7.92
N LEU A 126 3.70 -7.54 -8.18
CA LEU A 126 4.24 -6.48 -7.32
C LEU A 126 4.19 -5.14 -8.03
N HIS A 127 3.47 -4.17 -7.46
CA HIS A 127 3.28 -2.83 -8.01
C HIS A 127 3.92 -1.77 -7.12
N SER A 128 4.87 -0.99 -7.65
CA SER A 128 5.62 -0.01 -6.87
C SER A 128 5.71 1.37 -7.52
N GLY A 129 5.35 2.42 -6.78
CA GLY A 129 5.39 3.81 -7.22
C GLY A 129 6.52 4.59 -6.57
N PHE A 130 7.31 5.30 -7.39
CA PHE A 130 8.52 6.00 -6.93
C PHE A 130 8.43 7.53 -6.98
N GLN A 131 7.29 8.13 -7.31
CA GLN A 131 7.15 9.56 -7.64
C GLN A 131 7.93 10.01 -8.90
N SER A 132 9.20 9.61 -9.08
CA SER A 132 10.04 9.99 -10.22
C SER A 132 11.08 8.93 -10.58
N GLY A 133 11.65 9.03 -11.79
CA GLY A 133 12.77 8.18 -12.20
C GLY A 133 14.02 8.33 -11.31
N GLY A 134 14.24 9.51 -10.70
CA GLY A 134 15.35 9.73 -9.78
C GLY A 134 15.26 8.90 -8.49
N ASN A 135 14.04 8.61 -8.03
CA ASN A 135 13.79 7.77 -6.87
C ASN A 135 13.83 6.27 -7.20
N LEU A 136 13.49 5.87 -8.44
CA LEU A 136 13.61 4.50 -8.91
C LEU A 136 15.07 4.08 -9.14
N ARG A 137 15.92 4.98 -9.65
CA ARG A 137 17.33 4.66 -10.01
C ARG A 137 18.12 3.91 -8.94
N PRO A 138 18.12 4.33 -7.65
CA PRO A 138 18.83 3.61 -6.59
C PRO A 138 18.28 2.20 -6.32
N GLN A 139 17.04 1.91 -6.74
CA GLN A 139 16.34 0.64 -6.51
C GLN A 139 16.36 -0.30 -7.73
N LEU A 140 16.97 0.12 -8.85
CA LEU A 140 16.95 -0.67 -10.10
C LEU A 140 17.50 -2.09 -9.91
N GLU A 141 18.59 -2.26 -9.15
CA GLU A 141 19.15 -3.59 -8.93
C GLU A 141 18.18 -4.50 -8.17
N THR A 142 17.50 -3.97 -7.14
CA THR A 142 16.47 -4.70 -6.38
C THR A 142 15.32 -5.13 -7.28
N TYR A 143 14.80 -4.22 -8.10
CA TYR A 143 13.65 -4.49 -8.97
C TYR A 143 14.00 -5.39 -10.15
N ARG A 144 15.23 -5.32 -10.66
CA ARG A 144 15.74 -6.29 -11.64
C ARG A 144 15.78 -7.70 -11.06
N ARG A 145 16.32 -7.85 -9.84
CA ARG A 145 16.33 -9.15 -9.17
C ARG A 145 14.92 -9.67 -8.98
N LEU A 146 14.01 -8.88 -8.41
CA LEU A 146 12.60 -9.26 -8.26
C LEU A 146 11.99 -9.71 -9.59
N GLY A 147 12.26 -8.97 -10.68
CA GLY A 147 11.77 -9.27 -12.02
C GLY A 147 12.42 -10.46 -12.74
N ASP A 148 13.57 -10.96 -12.25
CA ASP A 148 14.20 -12.19 -12.76
C ASP A 148 13.46 -13.46 -12.28
N ARG A 149 12.40 -13.34 -11.48
CA ARG A 149 11.59 -14.45 -11.00
C ARG A 149 10.49 -14.75 -12.03
N ASP A 150 10.49 -15.97 -12.57
CA ASP A 150 9.63 -16.34 -13.71
C ASP A 150 8.12 -16.13 -13.45
N ASP A 151 7.65 -16.38 -12.22
CA ASP A 151 6.23 -16.31 -11.87
C ASP A 151 5.82 -14.98 -11.19
N LEU A 152 6.75 -14.05 -10.98
CA LEU A 152 6.49 -12.75 -10.34
C LEU A 152 6.54 -11.60 -11.35
N SER A 153 5.38 -11.02 -11.65
CA SER A 153 5.29 -9.83 -12.48
C SER A 153 5.56 -8.57 -11.66
N VAL A 154 6.60 -7.82 -12.04
CA VAL A 154 7.00 -6.59 -11.35
C VAL A 154 6.64 -5.36 -12.18
N HIS A 155 5.96 -4.41 -11.56
CA HIS A 155 5.44 -3.18 -12.16
C HIS A 155 5.98 -1.97 -11.39
N ALA A 156 6.66 -1.06 -12.07
CA ALA A 156 7.15 0.20 -11.48
C ALA A 156 6.45 1.40 -12.13
N TYR A 157 6.01 2.38 -11.34
CA TYR A 157 5.31 3.56 -11.79
C TYR A 157 6.12 4.83 -11.47
N ILE A 158 6.31 5.68 -12.48
CA ILE A 158 7.02 6.96 -12.31
C ILE A 158 6.34 8.11 -13.05
N TYR A 159 6.46 9.32 -12.48
CA TYR A 159 6.23 10.54 -13.23
C TYR A 159 7.48 10.89 -14.07
N PRO A 160 7.37 11.07 -15.40
CA PRO A 160 8.53 11.27 -16.27
C PRO A 160 8.99 12.75 -16.29
N ASN A 161 9.58 13.23 -15.18
CA ASN A 161 10.16 14.59 -15.07
C ASN A 161 11.66 14.67 -15.38
N GLY A 162 12.27 13.60 -15.88
CA GLY A 162 13.69 13.50 -16.18
C GLY A 162 14.01 12.30 -17.06
N GLU A 163 15.28 11.89 -17.06
CA GLU A 163 15.71 10.71 -17.81
C GLU A 163 15.07 9.44 -17.22
N VAL A 164 14.41 8.69 -18.09
CA VAL A 164 13.69 7.47 -17.78
C VAL A 164 14.67 6.31 -17.62
N PRO A 165 14.67 5.59 -16.49
CA PRO A 165 15.51 4.41 -16.30
C PRO A 165 15.17 3.30 -17.30
N GLN A 166 16.19 2.53 -17.72
CA GLN A 166 15.96 1.30 -18.49
C GLN A 166 15.50 0.16 -17.57
N ALA A 167 14.42 -0.50 -17.98
CA ALA A 167 13.74 -1.56 -17.26
C ALA A 167 13.45 -2.71 -18.23
N ASP A 168 14.35 -3.69 -18.28
CA ASP A 168 14.20 -4.86 -19.18
C ASP A 168 13.59 -6.07 -18.44
N GLN A 169 13.74 -6.12 -17.11
CA GLN A 169 13.30 -7.21 -16.24
C GLN A 169 11.96 -6.93 -15.55
N PHE A 170 11.40 -5.73 -15.69
CA PHE A 170 10.13 -5.36 -15.08
C PHE A 170 9.39 -4.32 -15.93
N GLN A 171 8.09 -4.23 -15.76
CA GLN A 171 7.24 -3.32 -16.53
C GLN A 171 7.33 -1.91 -15.94
N LEU A 172 7.82 -0.95 -16.73
CA LEU A 172 7.89 0.46 -16.32
C LEU A 172 6.73 1.25 -16.92
N HIS A 173 5.89 1.81 -16.05
CA HIS A 173 4.72 2.62 -16.37
C HIS A 173 5.06 4.11 -16.23
N LEU A 174 4.90 4.86 -17.31
CA LEU A 174 5.13 6.31 -17.33
C LEU A 174 3.81 7.06 -17.27
N ALA A 175 3.52 7.64 -16.11
CA ALA A 175 2.24 8.32 -15.86
C ALA A 175 2.46 9.80 -15.54
N ARG A 176 1.92 10.68 -16.40
CA ARG A 176 1.90 12.14 -16.16
C ARG A 176 0.69 12.55 -15.31
N SER A 177 0.48 11.87 -14.18
CA SER A 177 -0.58 12.20 -13.24
C SER A 177 0.00 12.75 -11.93
N ASP A 178 -0.73 13.67 -11.31
CA ASP A 178 -0.36 14.20 -10.00
C ASP A 178 -0.41 13.14 -8.91
N GLU A 179 -1.31 12.15 -9.06
CA GLU A 179 -1.39 10.98 -8.19
C GLU A 179 -0.07 10.20 -8.19
N ILE A 180 0.45 9.79 -9.34
CA ILE A 180 1.75 9.07 -9.41
C ILE A 180 2.91 9.98 -8.99
N ARG A 181 2.86 11.28 -9.30
CA ARG A 181 3.90 12.25 -8.93
C ARG A 181 4.02 12.43 -7.41
N ARG A 182 2.94 12.25 -6.65
CA ARG A 182 2.90 12.50 -5.20
C ARG A 182 2.88 11.21 -4.38
N SER A 183 2.61 10.07 -5.00
CA SER A 183 2.44 8.80 -4.29
C SER A 183 3.72 7.99 -4.19
N TRP A 184 3.96 7.45 -3.00
CA TRP A 184 4.80 6.29 -2.74
C TRP A 184 3.88 5.12 -2.45
N PHE A 185 3.98 4.05 -3.22
CA PHE A 185 3.24 2.83 -2.92
C PHE A 185 4.03 1.58 -3.26
N VAL A 186 3.70 0.49 -2.58
CA VAL A 186 4.15 -0.87 -2.88
C VAL A 186 2.99 -1.78 -2.55
N ALA A 187 2.45 -2.51 -3.53
CA ALA A 187 1.33 -3.43 -3.35
C ALA A 187 1.69 -4.79 -3.94
N TYR A 188 1.50 -5.84 -3.15
CA TYR A 188 1.73 -7.22 -3.54
C TYR A 188 0.41 -8.01 -3.46
N ASP A 189 0.03 -8.66 -4.56
CA ASP A 189 -1.25 -9.36 -4.71
C ASP A 189 -1.32 -10.71 -3.99
N GLY A 190 -0.23 -11.14 -3.35
CA GLY A 190 -0.16 -12.42 -2.62
C GLY A 190 -0.28 -13.66 -3.51
N ASN A 191 -0.11 -13.54 -4.84
CA ASN A 191 -0.42 -14.60 -5.81
C ASN A 191 -1.85 -15.17 -5.61
N GLY A 192 -2.81 -14.30 -5.32
CA GLY A 192 -4.20 -14.66 -5.04
C GLY A 192 -4.46 -15.25 -3.64
N VAL A 193 -3.44 -15.43 -2.80
CA VAL A 193 -3.60 -15.88 -1.40
C VAL A 193 -3.76 -14.67 -0.48
N GLY A 194 -4.91 -14.56 0.18
CA GLY A 194 -5.28 -13.45 1.07
C GLY A 194 -4.20 -13.11 2.10
N ASP A 195 -3.73 -14.10 2.85
CA ASP A 195 -2.72 -13.95 3.91
C ASP A 195 -1.36 -13.43 3.42
N TYR A 196 -1.11 -13.46 2.11
CA TYR A 196 0.13 -12.96 1.52
C TYR A 196 -0.03 -11.54 0.95
N LYS A 197 -1.28 -11.05 0.82
CA LYS A 197 -1.57 -9.71 0.32
C LYS A 197 -1.11 -8.66 1.31
N CYS A 198 -0.46 -7.63 0.80
CA CYS A 198 -0.07 -6.48 1.60
C CYS A 198 0.22 -5.28 0.71
N ALA A 199 -0.09 -4.08 1.21
CA ALA A 199 0.19 -2.86 0.50
C ALA A 199 0.53 -1.70 1.43
N LEU A 200 1.48 -0.88 1.01
CA LEU A 200 1.76 0.43 1.55
C LEU A 200 1.32 1.47 0.52
N VAL A 201 0.53 2.46 0.93
CA VAL A 201 0.15 3.60 0.09
C VAL A 201 0.34 4.87 0.91
N ALA A 202 1.12 5.80 0.38
CA ALA A 202 1.37 7.08 1.00
C ALA A 202 1.45 8.18 -0.05
N GLU A 203 1.05 9.38 0.35
CA GLU A 203 1.21 10.58 -0.44
C GLU A 203 2.06 11.61 0.30
N GLU A 204 2.83 12.36 -0.48
CA GLU A 204 3.54 13.55 -0.05
C GLU A 204 2.84 14.74 -0.70
N PRO A 205 1.95 15.45 0.03
CA PRO A 205 1.19 16.57 -0.53
C PRO A 205 2.11 17.67 -1.07
N GLU A 206 3.19 17.94 -0.34
CA GLU A 206 4.25 18.88 -0.69
C GLU A 206 5.63 18.28 -0.37
N PRO A 207 6.63 18.42 -1.26
CA PRO A 207 7.96 17.87 -1.03
C PRO A 207 8.58 18.34 0.28
N GLY A 208 8.95 17.40 1.15
CA GLY A 208 9.60 17.67 2.43
C GLY A 208 8.65 17.91 3.61
N PHE A 209 7.33 17.90 3.42
CA PHE A 209 6.34 18.04 4.50
C PHE A 209 6.00 16.72 5.20
N GLY A 210 6.57 15.61 4.73
CA GLY A 210 6.32 14.28 5.24
C GLY A 210 5.24 13.55 4.44
N PHE A 211 5.12 12.26 4.75
CA PHE A 211 4.16 11.38 4.09
C PHE A 211 2.98 11.09 5.00
N THR A 212 1.79 11.08 4.40
CA THR A 212 0.56 10.60 5.02
C THR A 212 0.08 9.40 4.24
N GLY A 213 -0.28 8.33 4.93
CA GLY A 213 -0.61 7.09 4.26
C GLY A 213 -1.03 5.99 5.22
N PHE A 214 -1.07 4.78 4.68
CA PHE A 214 -1.38 3.60 5.44
C PHE A 214 -0.68 2.36 4.89
N TRP A 215 -0.55 1.37 5.74
CA TRP A 215 -0.19 0.01 5.38
C TRP A 215 -1.37 -0.90 5.68
N THR A 216 -1.74 -1.75 4.73
CA THR A 216 -2.79 -2.74 4.89
C THR A 216 -2.32 -4.17 4.59
N TYR A 217 -2.94 -5.13 5.27
CA TYR A 217 -2.96 -6.56 4.94
C TYR A 217 -4.33 -7.02 4.44
N ASP A 218 -5.33 -6.14 4.45
CA ASP A 218 -6.69 -6.48 4.04
C ASP A 218 -6.70 -6.85 2.55
N PRO A 219 -7.11 -8.08 2.18
CA PRO A 219 -7.07 -8.53 0.80
C PRO A 219 -7.91 -7.66 -0.14
N SER A 220 -9.03 -7.12 0.33
CA SER A 220 -9.95 -6.34 -0.49
C SER A 220 -9.41 -4.94 -0.81
N THR A 221 -8.73 -4.30 0.15
CA THR A 221 -8.03 -3.03 -0.03
C THR A 221 -6.83 -3.21 -0.94
N VAL A 222 -6.06 -4.31 -0.80
CA VAL A 222 -4.95 -4.62 -1.71
C VAL A 222 -5.45 -4.83 -3.14
N ASP A 223 -6.51 -5.61 -3.32
CA ASP A 223 -7.13 -5.83 -4.63
C ASP A 223 -7.64 -4.53 -5.24
N TYR A 224 -8.24 -3.66 -4.44
CA TYR A 224 -8.66 -2.34 -4.90
C TYR A 224 -7.46 -1.54 -5.44
N ILE A 225 -6.35 -1.49 -4.70
CA ILE A 225 -5.13 -0.76 -5.09
C ILE A 225 -4.57 -1.31 -6.41
N VAL A 226 -4.37 -2.63 -6.50
CA VAL A 226 -3.82 -3.28 -7.70
C VAL A 226 -4.73 -3.03 -8.91
N ASN A 227 -6.04 -3.25 -8.76
CA ASN A 227 -7.00 -3.01 -9.84
C ASN A 227 -7.03 -1.53 -10.28
N HIS A 228 -6.97 -0.59 -9.35
CA HIS A 228 -6.90 0.84 -9.67
C HIS A 228 -5.65 1.18 -10.48
N LEU A 229 -4.48 0.66 -10.08
CA LEU A 229 -3.22 0.88 -10.78
C LEU A 229 -3.22 0.28 -12.18
N VAL A 230 -3.68 -0.96 -12.33
CA VAL A 230 -3.73 -1.67 -13.63
C VAL A 230 -4.72 -0.99 -14.59
N SER A 231 -5.89 -0.60 -14.10
CA SER A 231 -6.93 0.03 -14.93
C SER A 231 -6.65 1.49 -15.29
N SER A 232 -5.99 2.24 -14.40
CA SER A 232 -5.73 3.68 -14.60
C SER A 232 -4.42 3.95 -15.33
N TYR A 233 -3.43 3.05 -15.21
CA TYR A 233 -2.05 3.29 -15.64
C TYR A 233 -1.50 2.13 -16.47
N SER A 234 -2.30 1.53 -17.35
CA SER A 234 -1.85 0.49 -18.27
C SER A 234 -0.67 0.99 -19.13
N ILE A 235 0.20 0.05 -19.55
CA ILE A 235 1.37 0.35 -20.38
C ILE A 235 0.95 1.20 -21.57
N ILE A 236 1.61 2.37 -21.74
CA ILE A 236 1.67 3.00 -23.05
C ILE A 236 2.54 2.05 -23.88
N GLU A 237 1.92 1.18 -24.67
CA GLU A 237 2.64 0.47 -25.71
C GLU A 237 3.35 1.56 -26.52
N SER A 238 4.68 1.48 -26.58
CA SER A 238 5.42 2.28 -27.54
C SER A 238 5.04 1.72 -28.90
N ASP A 239 3.92 2.18 -29.45
CA ASP A 239 3.52 1.91 -30.82
C ASP A 239 4.66 2.38 -31.71
N GLY A 240 5.46 1.41 -32.14
CA GLY A 240 6.49 1.58 -33.13
C GLY A 240 5.83 1.94 -34.46
N SER A 241 5.49 3.21 -34.65
CA SER A 241 5.30 3.78 -35.98
C SER A 241 5.31 5.30 -35.93
N GLY A 242 6.48 5.85 -36.23
CA GLY A 242 6.70 7.28 -36.42
C GLY A 242 7.93 7.50 -37.29
N ASP A 243 7.99 6.81 -38.45
CA ASP A 243 8.90 7.17 -39.53
C ASP A 243 8.54 8.57 -40.03
N VAL A 244 9.15 9.60 -39.42
CA VAL A 244 9.19 10.93 -40.01
C VAL A 244 10.39 10.98 -40.95
N GLY A 245 10.25 10.26 -42.05
CA GLY A 245 11.13 10.37 -43.20
C GLY A 245 11.08 11.79 -43.74
N LEU A 246 12.18 12.53 -43.54
CA LEU A 246 12.47 13.78 -44.24
C LEU A 246 12.30 13.60 -45.75
N ARG A 247 11.20 14.09 -46.32
CA ARG A 247 11.13 14.41 -47.75
C ARG A 247 11.24 15.91 -47.94
N ARG A 248 12.48 16.35 -48.18
CA ARG A 248 12.80 17.62 -48.85
C ARG A 248 11.95 17.73 -50.13
N GLN A 249 11.09 18.74 -50.18
CA GLN A 249 10.54 19.21 -51.45
C GLN A 249 11.67 19.84 -52.26
N MET A 250 12.20 19.10 -53.24
CA MET A 250 12.96 19.66 -54.35
C MET A 250 11.94 20.15 -55.39
N THR A 251 11.73 21.46 -55.43
CA THR A 251 10.94 22.14 -56.46
C THR A 251 11.65 22.04 -57.80
N VAL A 252 11.18 21.15 -58.67
CA VAL A 252 11.57 21.10 -60.07
C VAL A 252 10.81 22.19 -60.82
N ARG A 253 11.54 23.20 -61.33
CA ARG A 253 11.02 24.19 -62.29
C ARG A 253 10.75 23.50 -63.64
N PRO A 254 9.58 23.70 -64.29
CA PRO A 254 9.43 23.32 -65.68
C PRO A 254 10.09 24.37 -66.58
N LYS A 255 10.94 23.89 -67.50
CA LYS A 255 11.36 24.62 -68.70
C LYS A 255 10.14 24.76 -69.62
N PHE A 256 9.83 25.96 -70.05
CA PHE A 256 9.16 26.19 -71.33
C PHE A 256 10.06 27.03 -72.24
N SER A 257 10.11 26.58 -73.48
CA SER A 257 10.97 27.03 -74.56
C SER A 257 10.08 27.67 -75.64
N ARG A 258 10.58 28.78 -76.19
CA ARG A 258 10.07 29.62 -77.29
C ARG A 258 8.97 30.63 -76.95
#